data_AF-A0A1G6R3R5-F1
#
_entry.id   AF-A0A1G6R3R5-F1
#
_cell.length_a   1.000
_cell.length_b   1.000
_cell.length_c   1.000
_cell.angle_alpha   90.00
_cell.angle_beta   90.00
_cell.angle_gamma   90.00
#
_symmetry.space_group_name_H-M   'P 1'
#
loop_
_entity.id
_entity.type
_entity.pdbx_description
1 polymer ?
#
loop_
_entity_poly.entity_id
_entity_poly.type
_entity_poly.pdbx_seq_one_letter_code
_entity_poly.pdbx_strand_id
1 'polypeptide(L)' 'MQETLFARIPTADEVQLLQLAPGEWVVELHRTTYTVDGAVVEFAIGVHAATRFAGTYDFKVPDSAKAEGESK' A
#
# COMPACT_ATOMS: atom_id res chain seq x y z
N MET A 1 0.10 0.46 -11.10
CA MET A 1 -0.51 0.07 -9.81
C MET A 1 -0.72 1.32 -8.99
N GLN A 2 -1.82 1.41 -8.26
CA GLN A 2 -2.08 2.47 -7.29
C GLN A 2 -2.37 1.82 -5.93
N GLU A 3 -1.77 2.36 -4.87
CA GLU A 3 -2.00 1.91 -3.50
C GLU A 3 -2.33 3.10 -2.59
N THR A 4 -3.33 2.92 -1.73
CA THR A 4 -3.67 3.84 -0.65
C THR A 4 -3.57 3.09 0.66
N LEU A 5 -2.76 3.58 1.59
CA LEU A 5 -2.59 3.00 2.92
C LEU A 5 -3.02 4.00 3.99
N PHE A 6 -3.80 3.54 4.97
CA PHE A 6 -4.21 4.37 6.10
C PHE A 6 -4.44 3.53 7.36
N ALA A 7 -4.31 4.16 8.51
CA ALA A 7 -4.55 3.53 9.81
C ALA A 7 -6.00 3.73 10.26
N ARG A 8 -6.58 2.73 10.92
CA ARG A 8 -7.90 2.83 11.57
C ARG A 8 -8.04 1.86 12.75
N ILE A 9 -9.12 2.02 13.50
CA ILE A 9 -9.56 1.06 14.53
C ILE A 9 -10.01 -0.24 13.85
N PRO A 10 -9.62 -1.43 14.35
CA PRO A 10 -10.08 -2.70 13.80
C PRO A 10 -11.55 -2.98 14.12
N THR A 11 -12.20 -3.77 13.27
CA THR A 11 -13.50 -4.37 13.58
C THR A 11 -13.33 -5.54 14.57
N ALA A 12 -14.41 -6.00 15.20
CA ALA A 12 -14.36 -7.14 16.11
C ALA A 12 -13.85 -8.42 15.41
N ASP A 13 -14.29 -8.66 14.18
CA ASP A 13 -13.86 -9.82 13.38
C ASP A 13 -12.37 -9.74 13.05
N GLU A 14 -11.85 -8.54 12.74
CA GLU A 14 -10.43 -8.33 12.50
C GLU A 14 -9.59 -8.51 13.77
N VAL A 15 -10.07 -8.05 14.93
CA VAL A 15 -9.42 -8.32 16.22
C VAL A 15 -9.26 -9.82 16.43
N GLN A 16 -10.32 -10.59 16.16
CA GLN A 16 -10.29 -12.03 16.32
C GLN A 16 -9.40 -12.72 15.27
N LEU A 17 -9.58 -12.40 13.99
CA LEU A 17 -8.89 -13.06 12.88
C LEU A 17 -7.39 -12.76 12.88
N LEU A 18 -7.01 -11.51 13.14
CA LEU A 18 -5.61 -11.07 13.18
C LEU A 18 -4.96 -11.26 14.56
N GLN A 19 -5.74 -11.71 15.56
CA GLN A 19 -5.30 -11.90 16.93
C GLN A 19 -4.63 -10.64 17.50
N LEU A 20 -5.34 -9.53 17.40
CA LEU A 20 -4.82 -8.23 17.81
C LEU A 20 -4.77 -8.09 19.33
N ALA A 21 -3.73 -7.44 19.84
CA ALA A 21 -3.70 -7.04 21.24
C ALA A 21 -4.75 -5.94 21.52
N PRO A 22 -5.24 -5.80 22.77
CA PRO A 22 -6.15 -4.72 23.12
C PRO A 22 -5.58 -3.34 22.76
N GLY A 23 -6.35 -2.55 22.01
CA GLY A 23 -5.95 -1.21 21.57
C GLY A 23 -5.01 -1.17 20.36
N GLU A 24 -4.66 -2.32 19.78
CA GLU A 24 -3.85 -2.36 18.55
C GLU A 24 -4.66 -1.88 17.34
N TRP A 25 -4.05 -1.00 16.53
CA TRP A 25 -4.64 -0.48 15.31
C TRP A 25 -4.33 -1.38 14.11
N VAL A 26 -5.05 -1.18 13.01
CA VAL A 26 -4.76 -1.82 11.73
C VAL A 26 -4.34 -0.81 10.68
N VAL A 27 -3.55 -1.28 9.72
CA VAL A 27 -3.30 -0.61 8.44
C VAL A 27 -4.18 -1.27 7.39
N GLU A 28 -5.05 -0.47 6.78
CA GLU A 28 -5.84 -0.88 5.62
C GLU A 28 -5.13 -0.40 4.34
N LEU A 29 -4.95 -1.33 3.42
CA LEU A 29 -4.37 -1.13 2.10
C LEU A 29 -5.48 -1.32 1.06
N HIS A 30 -5.68 -0.32 0.21
CA HIS A 30 -6.48 -0.44 -1.02
C HIS A 30 -5.52 -0.44 -2.20
N ARG A 31 -5.53 -1.52 -3.00
CA ARG A 31 -4.69 -1.65 -4.19
C ARG A 31 -5.54 -1.87 -5.44
N THR A 32 -5.19 -1.14 -6.50
CA THR A 32 -5.67 -1.41 -7.85
C THR A 32 -4.48 -1.61 -8.79
N THR A 33 -4.50 -2.73 -9.53
CA THR A 33 -3.48 -3.06 -10.53
C THR A 33 -4.08 -2.94 -11.93
N TYR A 34 -3.27 -2.45 -12.86
CA TYR A 34 -3.66 -2.15 -14.24
C TYR A 34 -2.69 -2.80 -15.21
N THR A 35 -3.18 -3.23 -16.37
CA THR A 35 -2.35 -3.55 -17.54
C THR A 35 -1.66 -2.30 -18.08
N VAL A 36 -0.76 -2.49 -19.06
CA VAL A 36 -0.05 -1.39 -19.73
C VAL A 36 -0.98 -0.44 -20.49
N ASP A 37 -2.11 -0.93 -21.00
CA ASP A 37 -3.15 -0.16 -21.68
C ASP A 37 -4.23 0.40 -20.73
N GLY A 38 -4.04 0.23 -19.41
CA GLY A 38 -4.89 0.84 -18.38
C GLY A 38 -6.12 0.02 -18.01
N ALA A 39 -6.30 -1.20 -18.52
CA ALA A 39 -7.37 -2.09 -18.06
C ALA A 39 -7.08 -2.60 -16.65
N VAL A 40 -8.09 -2.56 -15.77
CA VAL A 40 -7.98 -3.06 -14.38
C VAL A 40 -7.86 -4.58 -14.38
N VAL A 41 -6.88 -5.11 -13.65
CA VAL A 41 -6.66 -6.56 -13.50
C VAL A 41 -6.82 -7.08 -12.07
N GLU A 42 -6.72 -6.20 -11.06
CA GLU A 42 -6.90 -6.58 -9.66
C GLU A 42 -7.49 -5.40 -8.88
N PHE A 43 -8.40 -5.72 -7.96
CA PHE A 43 -8.74 -4.88 -6.83
C PHE A 43 -8.55 -5.68 -5.54
N ALA A 44 -7.79 -5.14 -4.58
CA ALA A 44 -7.51 -5.80 -3.32
C ALA A 44 -7.65 -4.83 -2.14
N ILE A 45 -8.34 -5.28 -1.10
CA ILE A 45 -8.34 -4.66 0.23
C ILE A 45 -7.63 -5.62 1.18
N GLY A 46 -6.56 -5.14 1.80
CA GLY A 46 -5.81 -5.89 2.81
C GLY A 46 -5.84 -5.15 4.15
N VAL A 47 -6.12 -5.87 5.24
CA VAL A 47 -6.08 -5.34 6.60
C VAL A 47 -4.96 -6.04 7.36
N HIS A 48 -4.02 -5.27 7.89
CA HIS A 48 -2.83 -5.78 8.55
C HIS A 48 -2.70 -5.19 9.95
N ALA A 49 -2.22 -5.98 10.90
CA ALA A 49 -1.90 -5.50 12.24
C ALA A 49 -0.80 -4.43 12.17
N ALA A 50 -1.07 -3.23 12.68
CA ALA A 50 -0.17 -2.09 12.48
C ALA A 50 1.19 -2.27 13.17
N THR A 51 1.26 -3.08 14.24
CA THR A 51 2.52 -3.32 14.96
C THR A 51 3.44 -4.33 14.25
N ARG A 52 2.91 -5.07 13.27
CA ARG A 52 3.62 -6.16 12.56
C ARG A 52 3.78 -5.89 11.06
N PHE A 53 3.04 -4.94 10.51
CA PHE A 53 3.08 -4.63 9.09
C PHE A 53 4.30 -3.75 8.74
N ALA A 54 5.02 -4.13 7.70
CA ALA A 54 6.05 -3.31 7.07
C ALA A 54 5.94 -3.44 5.55
N GLY A 55 5.80 -2.30 4.86
CA GLY A 55 5.91 -2.19 3.41
C GLY A 55 7.15 -1.39 3.05
N THR A 56 8.00 -1.92 2.16
CA THR A 56 9.21 -1.23 1.67
C THR A 56 9.08 -1.02 0.17
N TYR A 57 9.38 0.19 -0.28
CA TYR A 57 9.32 0.56 -1.70
C TYR A 57 10.60 1.28 -2.08
N ASP A 58 11.24 0.82 -3.17
CA ASP A 58 12.33 1.51 -3.82
C ASP A 58 11.80 2.25 -5.06
N PHE A 59 12.05 3.55 -5.14
CA PHE A 59 11.75 4.35 -6.32
C PHE A 59 13.03 5.00 -6.85
N LYS A 60 13.17 5.02 -8.17
CA LYS A 60 14.21 5.83 -8.80
C LYS A 60 13.79 7.29 -8.66
N VAL A 61 14.54 8.06 -7.89
CA VAL A 61 14.41 9.51 -7.86
C VAL A 61 15.02 10.05 -9.16
N PRO A 62 14.25 10.77 -9.99
CA PRO A 62 14.80 11.44 -11.15
C PRO A 62 15.85 12.45 -10.70
N ASP A 63 17.00 12.50 -11.39
CA ASP A 63 18.03 13.49 -11.13
C ASP A 63 17.54 14.86 -11.62
N SER A 64 17.15 15.72 -10.69
CA SER A 64 16.64 17.07 -10.99
C SER A 64 17.69 17.98 -11.63
N ALA A 65 18.97 17.60 -11.63
CA ALA A 65 20.04 18.34 -12.30
C ALA A 65 20.19 17.99 -13.78
N LYS A 66 19.52 16.94 -14.29
CA LYS A 66 19.53 16.63 -15.72
C LYS A 66 18.45 17.43 -16.42
N ALA A 67 18.86 18.40 -17.23
CA ALA A 67 17.95 19.10 -18.13
C ALA A 67 17.26 18.09 -19.06
N GLU A 68 15.95 18.26 -19.27
CA GLU A 68 15.18 17.50 -20.27
C GLU A 68 15.83 17.73 -21.65
N GLY A 69 16.59 16.73 -22.14
CA GLY A 69 17.26 16.85 -23.44
C GLY A 69 18.32 15.81 -23.76
N GLU A 70 18.90 15.12 -22.78
CA GLU A 70 19.93 14.10 -23.03
C GLU A 70 19.38 12.68 -22.86
N SER A 71 18.44 12.28 -23.73
CA SER A 71 18.24 10.85 -24.02
C SER A 71 19.06 10.51 -25.26
N LYS A 72 20.11 9.72 -25.08
CA LYS A 72 20.87 9.06 -26.13
C LYS A 72 20.41 7.62 -26.29
#